data_AF-A0A560URG5-F1
#
_entry.id   AF-A0A560URG5-F1
#
_cell.length_a   1.000
_cell.length_b   1.000
_cell.length_c   1.000
_cell.angle_alpha   90.00
_cell.angle_beta   90.00
_cell.angle_gamma   90.00
#
_symmetry.space_group_name_H-M   'P 1'
#
loop_
_entity.id
_entity.type
_entity.pdbx_description
1 polymer ?
#
loop_
_entity_poly.entity_id
_entity_poly.type
_entity_poly.pdbx_seq_one_letter_code
_entity_poly.pdbx_strand_id
1 'polypeptide(L)'
;MAMQYHSALVALQARQGAEHGVMILLQMVVVAGFIGEATAVKIDPAVLGELESALNAALERGQATDEWFLDAQAHDLCAALLAEHERQLRVTPLATLQEVLARVKRFAGGERFGSSRG
;
A
#
# COMPACT_ATOMS: atom_id res chain seq x y z
N MET A 1 -1.15 3.61 12.37
CA MET A 1 -1.20 3.24 10.95
C MET A 1 -1.99 1.96 10.69
N ALA A 2 -1.72 0.83 11.38
CA ALA A 2 -2.48 -0.42 11.16
C ALA A 2 -4.01 -0.25 11.21
N MET A 3 -4.54 0.45 12.22
CA MET A 3 -5.98 0.74 12.33
C MET A 3 -6.53 1.54 11.12
N GLN A 4 -5.75 2.47 10.55
CA GLN A 4 -6.20 3.29 9.42
C GLN A 4 -6.36 2.47 8.14
N TYR A 5 -5.44 1.52 7.90
CA TYR A 5 -5.54 0.61 6.77
C TYR A 5 -6.76 -0.31 6.88
N HIS A 6 -6.98 -0.89 8.07
CA HIS A 6 -8.17 -1.70 8.35
C HIS A 6 -9.47 -0.91 8.19
N SER A 7 -9.53 0.32 8.74
CA SER A 7 -10.72 1.16 8.60
C SER A 7 -11.00 1.56 7.15
N ALA A 8 -9.95 1.83 6.37
CA ALA A 8 -10.09 2.18 4.95
C ALA A 8 -10.65 0.99 4.15
N LEU A 9 -10.14 -0.22 4.40
CA LEU A 9 -10.62 -1.43 3.73
C LEU A 9 -12.10 -1.71 4.06
N VAL A 10 -12.47 -1.64 5.34
CA VAL A 10 -13.87 -1.85 5.77
C VAL A 10 -14.80 -0.78 5.19
N ALA A 11 -14.37 0.49 5.16
CA ALA A 11 -15.16 1.56 4.56
C ALA A 11 -15.41 1.34 3.05
N LEU A 12 -14.38 0.91 2.32
CA LEU A 12 -14.49 0.58 0.89
C LEU A 12 -15.39 -0.65 0.66
N GLN A 13 -15.32 -1.67 1.53
CA GLN A 13 -16.20 -2.83 1.48
C GLN A 13 -17.67 -2.44 1.70
N ALA A 14 -17.92 -1.52 2.63
CA ALA A 14 -19.26 -1.01 2.93
C ALA A 14 -19.78 0.00 1.89
N ARG A 15 -19.01 0.31 0.83
CA ARG A 15 -19.28 1.39 -0.14
C ARG A 15 -19.48 2.76 0.52
N GLN A 16 -18.86 2.96 1.68
CA GLN A 16 -18.79 4.22 2.41
C GLN A 16 -17.34 4.76 2.39
N GLY A 17 -16.55 4.31 1.41
CA GLY A 17 -15.19 4.76 1.21
C GLY A 17 -15.13 6.17 0.65
N ALA A 18 -13.92 6.68 0.57
CA ALA A 18 -13.59 7.94 -0.08
C ALA A 18 -12.22 7.81 -0.74
N GLU A 19 -11.84 8.78 -1.57
CA GLU A 19 -10.52 8.86 -2.21
C GLU A 19 -9.38 8.59 -1.22
N HIS A 20 -9.46 9.22 -0.05
CA HIS A 20 -8.46 9.07 1.01
C HIS A 20 -8.26 7.62 1.45
N GLY A 21 -9.32 6.81 1.47
CA GLY A 21 -9.24 5.39 1.81
C GLY A 21 -8.42 4.60 0.79
N VAL A 22 -8.65 4.86 -0.51
CA VAL A 22 -7.89 4.21 -1.60
C VAL A 22 -6.42 4.64 -1.56
N MET A 23 -6.15 5.94 -1.35
CA MET A 23 -4.78 6.46 -1.24
C MET A 23 -4.01 5.84 -0.06
N ILE A 24 -4.68 5.65 1.09
CA ILE A 24 -4.09 4.98 2.26
C ILE A 24 -3.70 3.53 1.93
N LEU A 25 -4.53 2.80 1.18
CA LEU A 25 -4.21 1.42 0.78
C LEU A 25 -3.08 1.38 -0.27
N LEU A 26 -3.02 2.34 -1.21
CA LEU A 26 -1.88 2.47 -2.13
C LEU A 26 -0.57 2.74 -1.38
N GLN A 27 -0.60 3.61 -0.37
CA GLN A 27 0.55 3.86 0.48
C GLN A 27 1.01 2.57 1.21
N MET A 28 0.07 1.74 1.66
CA MET A 28 0.41 0.44 2.26
C MET A 28 1.16 -0.47 1.28
N VAL A 29 0.70 -0.60 0.03
CA VAL A 29 1.37 -1.42 -1.00
C VAL A 29 2.83 -0.99 -1.15
N VAL A 30 3.07 0.32 -1.26
CA VAL A 30 4.42 0.89 -1.36
C VAL A 30 5.26 0.58 -0.12
N VAL A 31 4.75 0.85 1.08
CA VAL A 31 5.47 0.61 2.35
C VAL A 31 5.82 -0.87 2.49
N ALA A 32 4.88 -1.77 2.21
CA ALA A 32 5.07 -3.21 2.33
C ALA A 32 6.14 -3.74 1.35
N GLY A 33 6.19 -3.17 0.14
CA GLY A 33 7.27 -3.41 -0.82
C GLY A 33 8.64 -2.97 -0.30
N PHE A 34 8.76 -1.74 0.21
CA PHE A 34 10.02 -1.25 0.78
C PHE A 34 10.53 -2.07 1.98
N ILE A 35 9.63 -2.53 2.85
CA ILE A 35 10.01 -3.43 3.96
C ILE A 35 10.46 -4.79 3.41
N GLY A 36 9.78 -5.32 2.39
CA GLY A 36 10.15 -6.57 1.74
C GLY A 36 11.53 -6.54 1.09
N GLU A 37 11.94 -5.40 0.53
CA GLU A 37 13.30 -5.21 0.01
C GLU A 37 14.37 -5.18 1.10
N ALA A 38 14.03 -4.65 2.27
CA ALA A 38 14.97 -4.48 3.38
C ALA A 38 15.05 -5.70 4.32
N THR A 39 14.19 -6.71 4.12
CA THR A 39 14.03 -7.83 5.06
C THR A 39 13.91 -9.19 4.35
N ALA A 40 14.01 -10.27 5.13
CA ALA A 40 13.75 -11.61 4.64
C ALA A 40 12.24 -11.90 4.44
N VAL A 41 11.36 -11.03 4.95
CA VAL A 41 9.91 -11.16 4.81
C VAL A 41 9.44 -10.41 3.58
N LYS A 42 9.39 -11.14 2.47
CA LYS A 42 9.00 -10.61 1.18
C LYS A 42 7.53 -10.89 0.89
N ILE A 43 6.88 -9.88 0.32
CA ILE A 43 5.61 -10.07 -0.37
C ILE A 43 5.95 -10.26 -1.85
N ASP A 44 5.22 -11.15 -2.51
CA ASP A 44 5.39 -11.39 -3.94
C ASP A 44 5.18 -10.08 -4.73
N PRO A 45 6.17 -9.64 -5.52
CA PRO A 45 6.03 -8.44 -6.34
C PRO A 45 4.85 -8.50 -7.31
N ALA A 46 4.45 -9.68 -7.78
CA ALA A 46 3.27 -9.84 -8.64
C ALA A 46 1.99 -9.47 -7.87
N VAL A 47 1.87 -9.90 -6.61
CA VAL A 47 0.73 -9.55 -5.75
C VAL A 47 0.69 -8.05 -5.45
N LEU A 48 1.84 -7.42 -5.23
CA LEU A 48 1.92 -5.96 -5.05
C LEU A 48 1.46 -5.21 -6.31
N GLY A 49 1.89 -5.67 -7.49
CA GLY A 49 1.49 -5.07 -8.77
C GLY A 49 0.00 -5.25 -9.09
N GLU A 50 -0.56 -6.43 -8.80
CA GLU A 50 -2.00 -6.68 -8.95
C GLU A 50 -2.82 -5.75 -8.05
N LEU A 51 -2.41 -5.60 -6.79
CA LEU A 51 -3.06 -4.71 -5.83
C LEU A 51 -2.94 -3.24 -6.23
N GLU A 52 -1.75 -2.80 -6.64
CA GLU A 52 -1.55 -1.44 -7.14
C GLU A 52 -2.47 -1.15 -8.34
N SER A 53 -2.56 -2.08 -9.30
CA SER A 53 -3.44 -1.94 -10.45
C SER A 53 -4.91 -1.87 -10.06
N ALA A 54 -5.37 -2.74 -9.16
CA ALA A 54 -6.76 -2.75 -8.69
C ALA A 54 -7.13 -1.47 -7.92
N LEU A 55 -6.22 -0.97 -7.08
CA LEU A 55 -6.41 0.28 -6.34
C LEU A 55 -6.40 1.50 -7.26
N ASN A 56 -5.53 1.53 -8.27
CA ASN A 56 -5.55 2.60 -9.29
C ASN A 56 -6.85 2.58 -10.10
N ALA A 57 -7.35 1.41 -10.50
CA ALA A 57 -8.65 1.30 -11.16
C ALA A 57 -9.80 1.79 -10.25
N ALA A 58 -9.74 1.51 -8.94
CA ALA A 58 -10.71 2.02 -7.98
C ALA A 58 -10.61 3.55 -7.81
N LEU A 59 -9.39 4.10 -7.85
CA LEU A 59 -9.15 5.54 -7.80
C LEU A 59 -9.72 6.24 -9.04
N GLU A 60 -9.43 5.74 -10.24
CA GLU A 60 -9.94 6.27 -11.50
C GLU A 60 -11.48 6.22 -11.55
N ARG A 61 -12.08 5.08 -11.15
CA ARG A 61 -13.53 4.95 -11.03
C ARG A 61 -14.11 5.96 -10.05
N GLY A 62 -13.55 6.05 -8.84
CA GLY A 62 -14.05 6.96 -7.81
C GLY A 62 -13.96 8.43 -8.25
N GLN A 63 -12.88 8.82 -8.92
CA GLN A 63 -12.74 10.17 -9.48
C GLN A 63 -13.77 10.47 -10.59
N ALA A 64 -14.16 9.46 -11.38
CA ALA A 64 -15.12 9.63 -12.47
C ALA A 64 -16.59 9.55 -12.02
N THR A 65 -16.89 8.76 -10.98
CA THR A 65 -18.27 8.37 -10.62
C THR A 65 -18.67 8.70 -9.19
N ASP A 66 -17.72 9.12 -8.35
CA ASP A 66 -17.85 9.26 -6.89
C ASP A 66 -18.21 7.94 -6.17
N GLU A 67 -17.96 6.79 -6.82
CA GLU A 67 -18.14 5.47 -6.22
C GLU A 67 -16.81 4.86 -5.74
N TRP A 68 -16.66 4.78 -4.42
CA TRP A 68 -15.45 4.31 -3.75
C TRP A 68 -15.65 2.91 -3.16
N PHE A 69 -15.23 1.89 -3.90
CA PHE A 69 -15.28 0.49 -3.46
C PHE A 69 -14.16 -0.34 -4.08
N LEU A 70 -13.95 -1.54 -3.57
CA LEU A 70 -13.12 -2.59 -4.18
C LEU A 70 -14.01 -3.77 -4.56
N ASP A 71 -13.63 -4.51 -5.60
CA ASP A 71 -14.24 -5.82 -5.84
C ASP A 71 -13.77 -6.83 -4.77
N ALA A 72 -14.42 -8.00 -4.72
CA ALA A 72 -14.13 -9.01 -3.71
C ALA A 72 -12.68 -9.52 -3.79
N GLN A 73 -12.13 -9.66 -4.99
CA GLN A 73 -10.77 -10.15 -5.18
C GLN A 73 -9.75 -9.13 -4.65
N ALA A 74 -9.88 -7.86 -5.03
CA ALA A 74 -9.02 -6.78 -4.56
C ALA A 74 -9.14 -6.60 -3.04
N HIS A 75 -10.34 -6.74 -2.48
CA HIS A 75 -10.57 -6.72 -1.04
C HIS A 75 -9.80 -7.84 -0.32
N ASP A 76 -9.92 -9.10 -0.79
CA ASP A 76 -9.27 -10.25 -0.17
C ASP A 76 -7.74 -10.16 -0.27
N LEU A 77 -7.23 -9.69 -1.41
CA LEU A 77 -5.81 -9.41 -1.58
C LEU A 77 -5.33 -8.29 -0.62
N CYS A 78 -6.11 -7.23 -0.43
CA CYS A 78 -5.78 -6.17 0.53
C CYS A 78 -5.76 -6.71 1.97
N ALA A 79 -6.72 -7.55 2.35
CA ALA A 79 -6.77 -8.18 3.67
C ALA A 79 -5.56 -9.10 3.91
N ALA A 80 -5.15 -9.87 2.90
CA ALA A 80 -3.95 -10.70 2.97
C ALA A 80 -2.68 -9.85 3.11
N LEU A 81 -2.57 -8.76 2.33
CA LEU A 81 -1.45 -7.83 2.42
C LEU A 81 -1.36 -7.17 3.80
N LEU A 82 -2.50 -6.77 4.37
CA LEU A 82 -2.61 -6.24 5.73
C LEU A 82 -2.00 -7.20 6.76
N ALA A 83 -2.40 -8.46 6.73
CA ALA A 83 -1.90 -9.48 7.66
C ALA A 83 -0.38 -9.70 7.50
N GLU A 84 0.12 -9.71 6.28
CA GLU A 84 1.54 -9.89 5.99
C GLU A 84 2.37 -8.65 6.36
N HIS A 85 1.82 -7.45 6.15
CA HIS A 85 2.44 -6.20 6.60
C HIS A 85 2.55 -6.14 8.13
N GLU A 86 1.52 -6.57 8.86
CA GLU A 86 1.62 -6.70 10.31
C GLU A 86 2.69 -7.70 10.74
N ARG A 87 2.85 -8.80 9.99
CA ARG A 87 3.93 -9.77 10.23
C ARG A 87 5.30 -9.14 9.98
N GLN A 88 5.47 -8.40 8.88
CA GLN A 88 6.67 -7.62 8.60
C GLN A 88 7.02 -6.71 9.78
N LEU A 89 6.07 -5.92 10.28
CA LEU A 89 6.30 -5.01 11.41
C LEU A 89 6.70 -5.73 12.70
N ARG A 90 6.15 -6.93 12.97
CA ARG A 90 6.49 -7.70 14.17
C ARG A 90 7.92 -8.25 14.17
N VAL A 91 8.45 -8.60 13.00
CA VAL A 91 9.75 -9.28 12.90
C VAL A 91 10.89 -8.37 12.42
N THR A 92 10.58 -7.17 11.94
CA THR A 92 11.59 -6.24 11.42
C THR A 92 12.24 -5.44 12.56
N PRO A 93 13.59 -5.42 12.65
CA PRO A 93 14.28 -4.58 13.62
C PRO A 93 13.95 -3.09 13.46
N LEU A 94 13.90 -2.35 14.57
CA LEU A 94 13.56 -0.92 14.57
C LEU A 94 14.47 -0.08 13.65
N ALA A 95 15.77 -0.37 13.62
CA ALA A 95 16.72 0.34 12.77
C ALA A 95 16.36 0.21 11.28
N THR A 96 16.01 -1.00 10.84
CA THR A 96 15.56 -1.27 9.47
C THR A 96 14.25 -0.55 9.15
N LEU A 97 13.30 -0.51 10.09
CA LEU A 97 12.05 0.26 9.91
C LEU A 97 12.32 1.75 9.75
N GLN A 98 13.26 2.32 10.49
CA GLN A 98 13.64 3.73 10.37
C GLN A 98 14.23 4.04 8.98
N GLU A 99 15.10 3.17 8.47
CA GLU A 99 15.65 3.29 7.12
C GLU A 99 14.56 3.20 6.05
N VAL A 100 13.64 2.25 6.17
CA VAL A 100 12.50 2.11 5.26
C VAL A 100 11.62 3.36 5.28
N LEU A 101 11.29 3.88 6.46
CA LEU A 101 10.50 5.12 6.58
C LEU A 101 11.20 6.31 5.92
N ALA A 102 12.53 6.41 6.04
CA ALA A 102 13.30 7.45 5.34
C ALA A 102 13.26 7.28 3.82
N ARG A 103 13.32 6.03 3.31
CA ARG A 103 13.17 5.72 1.88
C ARG A 103 11.78 6.08 1.36
N VAL A 104 10.73 5.71 2.09
CA VAL A 104 9.33 6.03 1.75
C VAL A 104 9.10 7.54 1.73
N LYS A 105 9.63 8.29 2.70
CA LYS A 105 9.53 9.77 2.71
C LYS A 105 10.22 10.42 1.51
N ARG A 106 11.39 9.92 1.11
CA ARG A 106 12.09 10.41 -0.09
C ARG A 106 11.31 10.09 -1.37
N PHE A 107 10.74 8.91 -1.45
CA PHE A 107 9.86 8.51 -2.55
C PHE A 107 8.64 9.44 -2.66
N ALA A 108 7.94 9.68 -1.54
CA ALA A 108 6.80 10.60 -1.48
C ALA A 108 7.18 12.06 -1.75
N GLY A 109 8.39 12.47 -1.37
CA GLY A 109 8.94 13.81 -1.62
C GLY A 109 9.43 14.04 -3.05
N GLY A 110 9.36 13.06 -3.95
CA GLY A 110 9.75 13.20 -5.35
C GLY A 110 11.26 13.20 -5.59
N GLU A 111 12.08 12.75 -4.64
CA GLU A 111 13.50 12.47 -4.89
C GLU A 111 13.61 11.21 -5.77
N ARG A 112 13.36 11.39 -7.06
CA ARG A 112 13.87 10.47 -8.10
C ARG A 112 15.38 10.41 -7.90
N PHE A 113 15.88 9.25 -7.50
CA PHE A 113 17.29 8.92 -7.68
C PHE A 113 17.69 9.29 -9.11
N GLY A 114 18.76 10.07 -9.21
CA GLY A 114 19.08 10.95 -10.34
C GLY A 114 18.85 10.38 -11.73
N SER A 115 18.21 11.21 -12.57
CA SER A 115 18.64 11.32 -13.95
C SER A 115 20.05 11.91 -13.97
N SER A 116 21.07 11.05 -13.90
CA SER A 116 22.41 11.33 -14.41
C SER A 116 23.14 10.02 -14.69
N ARG A 117 23.15 9.62 -15.96
CA ARG A 117 24.34 9.26 -16.76
C ARG A 117 23.90 8.60 -18.08
N GLY A 118 24.34 9.18 -19.19
CA GLY A 118 24.11 8.72 -20.55
C GLY A 118 24.01 9.92 -21.49
#